data_AF-A0A9P5TPL8-F1
#
_entry.id   AF-A0A9P5TPL8-F1
#
_cell.length_a   1.000
_cell.length_b   1.000
_cell.length_c   1.000
_cell.angle_alpha   90.00
_cell.angle_beta   90.00
_cell.angle_gamma   90.00
#
_symmetry.space_group_name_H-M   'P 1'
#
loop_
_entity.id
_entity.type
_entity.pdbx_description
1 polymer ?
#
loop_
_entity_poly.entity_id
_entity_poly.type
_entity_poly.pdbx_seq_one_letter_code
_entity_poly.pdbx_strand_id
1 'polypeptide(L)'
;MAAKDNSPPGGFAQGFEHSEIRSGDGRGGGRGGDVGSHNSVDNSSKVNNTTMNFYGPQIIVNSEGQSLDFDMADKKSVISYPFHGGINQQWLVHNDGNGGVALMSKYNKTYVAMKGDTPGTSSLVSSKVPFYWDISKNQGTYQLAFLSSGFFDISQTEPRLGVPNSGLVLNIGDSASVGPPSGKNSQIFIVENTPENQAAVKNGKVASLVAESARPSPTVPNSKAAPNFNVTINDFSGSGNAANALKNLENFFSSDGITNLMICLGHHQVGFVISGANPKSLKRQQIPNSLSLANTDSSLNPTSSTSPAAPMAHGMPLAADACTGFPTGYFRIRTAGPNAYYITPRFWETNQDGNSIALWTLNLASDAQVFFVNVEGKLCCGGNGAYVDILGNTLIVAHNRPPTQPWPNPWSHPLPTFTYSKETRLITVKPYIDPSPSANWPRPENDWKGKQLLLAGQSTTATQVPSFSDVSSWAPGSTRTATRWTIRAGVRCEANTWYNLGIEERTTDTRPQDLDRMKWEIEPA
;
A
#
# COMPACT_ATOMS: atom_id res chain seq x y z
N MET A 1 55.34 56.55 10.61
CA MET A 1 55.92 56.35 9.25
C MET A 1 55.27 55.08 8.71
N ALA A 2 54.51 55.00 7.62
CA ALA A 2 54.07 55.88 6.53
C ALA A 2 52.60 55.50 6.20
N ALA A 3 51.68 56.46 6.08
CA ALA A 3 51.17 57.10 4.85
C ALA A 3 50.07 56.30 4.11
N LYS A 4 48.97 57.02 3.86
CA LYS A 4 47.68 56.65 3.25
C LYS A 4 47.80 56.33 1.76
N ASP A 5 46.82 55.58 1.23
CA ASP A 5 46.23 55.94 -0.06
C ASP A 5 44.77 55.49 -0.19
N ASN A 6 43.96 56.38 -0.77
CA ASN A 6 42.52 56.31 -1.02
C ASN A 6 42.32 56.59 -2.51
N SER A 7 41.62 55.74 -3.28
CA SER A 7 40.58 56.11 -4.27
C SER A 7 40.07 54.90 -5.11
N PRO A 8 38.77 54.88 -5.52
CA PRO A 8 38.09 53.87 -6.37
C PRO A 8 38.10 54.33 -7.87
N PRO A 9 37.59 53.62 -8.92
CA PRO A 9 36.21 53.07 -9.08
C PRO A 9 36.03 51.85 -10.03
N GLY A 10 34.78 51.38 -10.23
CA GLY A 10 34.43 50.49 -11.35
C GLY A 10 33.08 49.79 -11.24
N GLY A 11 31.98 50.51 -11.53
CA GLY A 11 30.66 49.92 -11.74
C GLY A 11 30.46 49.50 -13.20
N PHE A 12 29.87 48.33 -13.43
CA PHE A 12 29.32 47.91 -14.72
C PHE A 12 27.84 47.57 -14.54
N ALA A 13 26.99 48.35 -15.21
CA ALA A 13 25.58 48.07 -15.42
C ALA A 13 25.40 47.69 -16.90
N GLN A 14 24.63 46.62 -17.17
CA GLN A 14 24.09 46.34 -18.50
C GLN A 14 22.58 46.12 -18.36
N GLY A 15 21.81 47.04 -18.93
CA GLY A 15 20.41 46.87 -19.23
C GLY A 15 20.24 46.22 -20.61
N PHE A 16 19.21 45.39 -20.75
CA PHE A 16 18.70 44.94 -22.03
C PHE A 16 17.22 45.31 -22.09
N GLU A 17 16.93 46.41 -22.79
CA GLU A 17 15.60 46.70 -23.33
C GLU A 17 15.57 46.36 -24.83
N HIS A 18 14.45 45.77 -25.23
CA HIS A 18 13.77 45.82 -26.53
C HIS A 18 14.58 45.78 -27.83
N SER A 19 14.39 44.69 -28.59
CA SER A 19 14.49 44.72 -30.06
C SER A 19 13.22 44.14 -30.69
N GLU A 20 12.55 45.02 -31.43
CA GLU A 20 11.36 44.81 -32.25
C GLU A 20 11.60 43.78 -33.38
N ILE A 21 10.70 42.81 -33.53
CA ILE A 21 10.67 41.92 -34.70
C ILE A 21 9.66 42.49 -35.70
N ARG A 22 10.17 42.95 -36.85
CA ARG A 22 9.38 43.33 -38.02
C ARG A 22 8.90 42.10 -38.79
N SER A 23 7.64 42.16 -39.19
CA SER A 23 7.00 41.25 -40.16
C SER A 23 7.66 41.36 -41.54
N GLY A 24 7.89 40.21 -42.17
CA GLY A 24 8.18 40.08 -43.58
C GLY A 24 7.19 39.11 -44.22
N ASP A 25 6.24 39.67 -44.97
CA ASP A 25 5.38 38.95 -45.92
C ASP A 25 6.18 38.51 -47.15
N GLY A 26 5.95 37.29 -47.65
CA GLY A 26 6.58 36.86 -48.90
C GLY A 26 6.45 35.39 -49.30
N ARG A 27 5.21 34.93 -49.53
CA ARG A 27 4.75 33.94 -50.53
C ARG A 27 5.74 32.93 -51.16
N GLY A 28 5.31 31.65 -51.18
CA GLY A 28 5.28 30.89 -52.45
C GLY A 28 5.92 29.50 -52.48
N GLY A 29 5.16 28.48 -52.07
CA GLY A 29 4.96 27.21 -52.80
C GLY A 29 6.13 26.22 -53.01
N GLY A 30 5.90 24.95 -52.63
CA GLY A 30 6.51 23.82 -53.35
C GLY A 30 6.95 22.61 -52.52
N ARG A 31 6.01 21.68 -52.28
CA ARG A 31 6.16 20.21 -52.27
C ARG A 31 7.40 19.57 -51.62
N GLY A 32 7.15 18.93 -50.47
CA GLY A 32 7.30 17.48 -50.30
C GLY A 32 8.71 16.90 -50.33
N GLY A 33 9.35 16.85 -49.17
CA GLY A 33 10.48 15.96 -48.88
C GLY A 33 10.23 15.24 -47.56
N ASP A 34 9.78 13.99 -47.66
CA ASP A 34 9.74 13.03 -46.56
C ASP A 34 11.11 12.94 -45.89
N VAL A 35 11.16 13.27 -44.60
CA VAL A 35 12.31 12.95 -43.75
C VAL A 35 11.97 11.65 -43.04
N GLY A 36 12.63 10.59 -43.50
CA GLY A 36 12.45 9.22 -43.02
C GLY A 36 12.60 9.10 -41.52
N SER A 37 11.54 8.57 -40.89
CA SER A 37 11.60 7.96 -39.58
C SER A 37 12.49 6.71 -39.67
N HIS A 38 13.57 6.69 -38.90
CA HIS A 38 14.30 5.46 -38.62
C HIS A 38 13.39 4.54 -37.80
N ASN A 39 12.68 3.67 -38.51
CA ASN A 39 11.92 2.58 -37.97
C ASN A 39 12.90 1.48 -37.55
N SER A 40 13.21 1.41 -36.24
CA SER A 40 13.85 0.24 -35.64
C SER A 40 12.81 -0.87 -35.53
N VAL A 41 12.81 -1.79 -36.48
CA VAL A 41 11.77 -2.82 -36.66
C VAL A 41 11.88 -3.98 -35.64
N ASP A 42 12.87 -4.01 -34.75
CA ASP A 42 13.16 -5.22 -33.96
C ASP A 42 12.74 -5.20 -32.48
N ASN A 43 11.76 -4.38 -32.06
CA ASN A 43 11.31 -4.44 -30.66
C ASN A 43 9.79 -4.24 -30.40
N SER A 44 8.94 -4.26 -31.42
CA SER A 44 7.51 -3.90 -31.26
C SER A 44 6.55 -5.06 -30.88
N SER A 45 7.05 -6.25 -30.51
CA SER A 45 6.18 -7.40 -30.17
C SER A 45 5.97 -7.64 -28.67
N LYS A 46 6.59 -6.85 -27.78
CA LYS A 46 6.52 -7.07 -26.32
C LYS A 46 5.73 -6.05 -25.50
N VAL A 47 5.04 -5.09 -26.13
CA VAL A 47 4.20 -4.13 -25.40
C VAL A 47 2.72 -4.41 -25.63
N ASN A 48 2.27 -5.59 -25.19
CA ASN A 48 0.86 -5.81 -24.87
C ASN A 48 0.69 -5.55 -23.36
N ASN A 49 0.81 -4.29 -22.95
CA ASN A 49 0.50 -3.89 -21.58
C ASN A 49 -1.03 -3.80 -21.39
N THR A 50 -1.73 -4.89 -21.70
CA THR A 50 -3.11 -5.09 -21.26
C THR A 50 -3.05 -5.32 -19.76
N THR A 51 -3.47 -4.34 -18.97
CA THR A 51 -3.71 -4.50 -17.54
C THR A 51 -4.63 -5.69 -17.34
N MET A 52 -4.07 -6.83 -16.92
CA MET A 52 -4.84 -8.03 -16.59
C MET A 52 -5.42 -7.83 -15.19
N ASN A 53 -6.74 -7.60 -15.13
CA ASN A 53 -7.46 -7.45 -13.88
C ASN A 53 -8.11 -8.77 -13.51
N PHE A 54 -7.76 -9.29 -12.33
CA PHE A 54 -8.37 -10.46 -11.73
C PHE A 54 -9.14 -10.02 -10.48
N TYR A 55 -10.41 -10.41 -10.38
CA TYR A 55 -11.27 -10.01 -9.27
C TYR A 55 -11.71 -11.23 -8.46
N GLY A 56 -11.54 -11.14 -7.15
CA GLY A 56 -11.88 -12.24 -6.25
C GLY A 56 -11.03 -13.50 -6.46
N PRO A 57 -11.44 -14.63 -5.87
CA PRO A 57 -10.74 -15.90 -6.02
C PRO A 57 -10.83 -16.42 -7.46
N GLN A 58 -9.70 -16.88 -7.98
CA GLN A 58 -9.54 -17.51 -9.27
C GLN A 58 -9.37 -19.03 -9.11
N ILE A 59 -9.73 -19.76 -10.16
CA ILE A 59 -9.41 -21.16 -10.40
C ILE A 59 -8.35 -21.19 -11.50
N ILE A 60 -7.27 -21.95 -11.28
CA ILE A 60 -6.15 -22.06 -12.23
C ILE A 60 -6.05 -23.52 -12.67
N VAL A 61 -6.43 -23.79 -13.92
CA VAL A 61 -6.58 -25.16 -14.45
C VAL A 61 -5.97 -25.31 -15.84
N ASN A 62 -5.59 -26.52 -16.22
CA ASN A 62 -5.25 -26.83 -17.62
C ASN A 62 -6.50 -27.23 -18.44
N SER A 63 -6.33 -27.54 -19.72
CA SER A 63 -7.44 -27.98 -20.59
C SER A 63 -8.05 -29.34 -20.22
N GLU A 64 -7.39 -30.12 -19.37
CA GLU A 64 -7.79 -31.47 -18.96
C GLU A 64 -8.51 -31.48 -17.60
N GLY A 65 -8.72 -30.31 -17.00
CA GLY A 65 -9.38 -30.18 -15.69
C GLY A 65 -8.47 -30.48 -14.50
N GLN A 66 -7.16 -30.58 -14.71
CA GLN A 66 -6.19 -30.57 -13.63
C GLN A 66 -6.05 -29.14 -13.11
N SER A 67 -6.10 -28.98 -11.78
CA SER A 67 -6.06 -27.70 -11.09
C SER A 67 -4.76 -27.54 -10.32
N LEU A 68 -4.28 -26.30 -10.24
CA LEU A 68 -3.29 -25.92 -9.23
C LEU A 68 -3.93 -26.05 -7.84
N ASP A 69 -3.32 -26.85 -6.98
CA ASP A 69 -3.88 -27.27 -5.70
C ASP A 69 -2.82 -27.12 -4.60
N PHE A 70 -3.15 -26.41 -3.52
CA PHE A 70 -2.30 -26.38 -2.33
C PHE A 70 -2.46 -27.68 -1.54
N ASP A 71 -1.38 -28.45 -1.41
CA ASP A 71 -1.43 -29.75 -0.76
C ASP A 71 -1.72 -29.59 0.74
N MET A 72 -2.93 -29.93 1.13
CA MET A 72 -3.38 -29.86 2.53
C MET A 72 -2.78 -30.97 3.40
N ALA A 73 -2.23 -32.04 2.81
CA ALA A 73 -1.62 -33.13 3.55
C ALA A 73 -0.26 -32.71 4.13
N ASP A 74 0.61 -32.12 3.30
CA ASP A 74 1.94 -31.68 3.73
C ASP A 74 2.01 -30.19 4.13
N LYS A 75 0.96 -29.41 3.78
CA LYS A 75 0.81 -27.97 4.04
C LYS A 75 1.98 -27.13 3.53
N LYS A 76 2.68 -27.61 2.51
CA LYS A 76 3.90 -26.99 2.00
C LYS A 76 3.97 -27.03 0.48
N SER A 77 3.54 -28.12 -0.13
CA SER A 77 3.65 -28.30 -1.58
C SER A 77 2.47 -27.65 -2.30
N VAL A 78 2.71 -27.24 -3.53
CA VAL A 78 1.66 -26.90 -4.48
C VAL A 78 1.73 -27.94 -5.59
N ILE A 79 0.63 -28.66 -5.79
CA ILE A 79 0.55 -29.83 -6.65
C ILE A 79 -0.46 -29.61 -7.78
N SER A 80 -0.50 -30.56 -8.70
CA SER A 80 -1.58 -30.68 -9.67
C SER A 80 -2.56 -31.73 -9.14
N TYR A 81 -3.85 -31.42 -9.14
CA TYR A 81 -4.87 -32.34 -8.68
C TYR A 81 -6.17 -32.16 -9.48
N PRO A 82 -6.96 -33.22 -9.72
CA PRO A 82 -8.25 -33.08 -10.37
C PRO A 82 -9.11 -32.02 -9.70
N PHE A 83 -9.75 -31.18 -10.51
CA PHE A 83 -10.55 -30.08 -9.99
C PHE A 83 -11.74 -30.59 -9.15
N HIS A 84 -11.83 -30.13 -7.90
CA HIS A 84 -12.95 -30.36 -6.99
C HIS A 84 -13.59 -29.06 -6.48
N GLY A 85 -12.91 -27.92 -6.62
CA GLY A 85 -13.42 -26.59 -6.25
C GLY A 85 -13.21 -26.23 -4.78
N GLY A 86 -12.49 -27.06 -4.02
CA GLY A 86 -12.14 -26.81 -2.63
C GLY A 86 -11.31 -25.54 -2.44
N ILE A 87 -11.25 -25.05 -1.20
CA ILE A 87 -10.57 -23.78 -0.87
C ILE A 87 -9.07 -23.78 -1.18
N ASN A 88 -8.45 -24.96 -1.23
CA ASN A 88 -7.06 -25.19 -1.62
C ASN A 88 -6.82 -25.11 -3.14
N GLN A 89 -7.86 -25.05 -3.97
CA GLN A 89 -7.79 -24.80 -5.42
C GLN A 89 -8.21 -23.37 -5.80
N GLN A 90 -8.34 -22.48 -4.80
CA GLN A 90 -8.75 -21.09 -4.99
C GLN A 90 -7.60 -20.14 -4.70
N TRP A 91 -7.32 -19.26 -5.66
CA TRP A 91 -6.14 -18.40 -5.66
C TRP A 91 -6.53 -16.93 -5.80
N LEU A 92 -5.96 -16.04 -4.99
CA LEU A 92 -5.99 -14.61 -5.25
C LEU A 92 -4.81 -14.26 -6.16
N VAL A 93 -5.05 -13.50 -7.22
CA VAL A 93 -4.02 -13.12 -8.19
C VAL A 93 -3.68 -11.65 -7.95
N HIS A 94 -2.48 -11.38 -7.46
CA HIS A 94 -2.00 -10.04 -7.15
C HIS A 94 -1.09 -9.54 -8.28
N ASN A 95 -1.49 -8.47 -8.96
CA ASN A 95 -0.70 -7.83 -10.01
C ASN A 95 0.41 -6.96 -9.38
N ASP A 96 1.63 -6.96 -9.93
CA ASP A 96 2.72 -6.07 -9.50
C ASP A 96 2.69 -4.68 -10.15
N GLY A 97 1.83 -4.50 -11.16
CA GLY A 97 1.70 -3.30 -11.99
C GLY A 97 2.69 -3.21 -13.16
N ASN A 98 3.60 -4.19 -13.29
CA ASN A 98 4.64 -4.26 -14.31
C ASN A 98 4.48 -5.49 -15.23
N GLY A 99 3.33 -6.17 -15.18
CA GLY A 99 3.04 -7.35 -16.01
C GLY A 99 3.35 -8.68 -15.33
N GLY A 100 3.73 -8.66 -14.06
CA GLY A 100 3.88 -9.84 -13.21
C GLY A 100 2.66 -10.07 -12.31
N VAL A 101 2.48 -11.32 -11.88
CA VAL A 101 1.44 -11.71 -10.92
C VAL A 101 1.98 -12.64 -9.83
N ALA A 102 1.53 -12.45 -8.60
CA ALA A 102 1.74 -13.40 -7.51
C ALA A 102 0.44 -14.17 -7.23
N LEU A 103 0.54 -15.48 -7.01
CA LEU A 103 -0.61 -16.36 -6.77
C LEU A 103 -0.71 -16.69 -5.28
N MET A 104 -1.65 -16.09 -4.54
CA MET A 104 -1.86 -16.36 -3.12
C MET A 104 -2.95 -17.40 -2.90
N SER A 105 -2.65 -18.46 -2.15
CA SER A 105 -3.63 -19.45 -1.71
C SER A 105 -4.69 -18.82 -0.80
N LYS A 106 -5.97 -19.03 -1.13
CA LYS A 106 -7.08 -18.58 -0.28
C LYS A 106 -7.08 -19.31 1.07
N TYR A 107 -6.57 -20.54 1.12
CA TYR A 107 -6.55 -21.41 2.30
C TYR A 107 -5.63 -20.86 3.41
N ASN A 108 -4.34 -20.64 3.13
CA ASN A 108 -3.35 -20.29 4.16
C ASN A 108 -2.64 -18.94 3.93
N LYS A 109 -3.03 -18.17 2.91
CA LYS A 109 -2.46 -16.85 2.58
C LYS A 109 -0.96 -16.88 2.23
N THR A 110 -0.48 -18.02 1.75
CA THR A 110 0.88 -18.17 1.20
C THR A 110 0.85 -18.11 -0.33
N TYR A 111 1.99 -17.80 -0.94
CA TYR A 111 2.15 -17.64 -2.37
C TYR A 111 2.76 -18.89 -3.02
N VAL A 112 2.38 -19.15 -4.27
CA VAL A 112 3.03 -20.18 -5.10
C VAL A 112 4.42 -19.69 -5.47
N ALA A 113 5.44 -20.37 -4.97
CA ALA A 113 6.84 -20.15 -5.27
C ALA A 113 7.49 -21.43 -5.80
N MET A 114 8.71 -21.32 -6.30
CA MET A 114 9.51 -22.48 -6.68
C MET A 114 10.48 -22.87 -5.58
N LYS A 115 10.75 -24.18 -5.47
CA LYS A 115 11.87 -24.72 -4.71
C LYS A 115 12.83 -25.41 -5.68
N GLY A 116 14.06 -24.90 -5.72
CA GLY A 116 15.13 -25.40 -6.59
C GLY A 116 15.14 -24.75 -7.97
N ASP A 117 16.34 -24.74 -8.57
CA ASP A 117 16.67 -23.83 -9.67
C ASP A 117 16.85 -24.57 -11.00
N THR A 118 16.66 -25.89 -10.99
CA THR A 118 16.97 -26.76 -12.11
C THR A 118 15.68 -27.17 -12.85
N PRO A 119 15.56 -26.85 -14.15
CA PRO A 119 14.41 -27.26 -14.97
C PRO A 119 14.07 -28.74 -14.79
N GLY A 120 12.78 -29.05 -14.59
CA GLY A 120 12.31 -30.43 -14.48
C GLY A 120 12.52 -31.11 -13.13
N THR A 121 13.29 -30.52 -12.21
CA THR A 121 13.36 -30.96 -10.80
C THR A 121 12.82 -29.93 -9.82
N SER A 122 12.52 -28.71 -10.28
CA SER A 122 11.88 -27.67 -9.48
C SER A 122 10.46 -28.09 -9.10
N SER A 123 10.18 -28.15 -7.80
CA SER A 123 8.83 -28.35 -7.28
C SER A 123 8.21 -27.01 -6.88
N LEU A 124 6.88 -26.91 -6.95
CA LEU A 124 6.18 -25.74 -6.44
C LEU A 124 5.95 -25.89 -4.94
N VAL A 125 6.16 -24.80 -4.22
CA VAL A 125 6.01 -24.74 -2.77
C VAL A 125 5.25 -23.49 -2.36
N SER A 126 4.74 -23.51 -1.14
CA SER A 126 4.11 -22.38 -0.50
C SER A 126 5.16 -21.47 0.16
N SER A 127 5.12 -20.17 -0.14
CA SER A 127 6.00 -19.16 0.44
C SER A 127 5.19 -18.08 1.18
N LYS A 128 5.73 -17.55 2.28
CA LYS A 128 5.11 -16.38 2.93
C LYS A 128 5.38 -15.07 2.19
N VAL A 129 6.41 -15.06 1.34
CA VAL A 129 6.81 -13.91 0.53
C VAL A 129 6.17 -14.04 -0.85
N PRO A 130 5.59 -12.97 -1.42
CA PRO A 130 5.09 -12.98 -2.79
C PRO A 130 6.18 -13.42 -3.78
N PHE A 131 5.82 -14.34 -4.66
CA PHE A 131 6.66 -14.76 -5.77
C PHE A 131 5.93 -14.40 -7.06
N TYR A 132 6.53 -13.51 -7.84
CA TYR A 132 5.92 -12.99 -9.05
C TYR A 132 6.30 -13.81 -10.28
N TRP A 133 5.30 -14.05 -11.11
CA TRP A 133 5.37 -14.75 -12.38
C TRP A 133 5.14 -13.75 -13.48
N ASP A 134 5.95 -13.77 -14.53
CA ASP A 134 5.62 -13.07 -15.77
C ASP A 134 4.37 -13.71 -16.36
N ILE A 135 3.32 -12.92 -16.58
CA ILE A 135 2.09 -13.44 -17.16
C ILE A 135 1.93 -12.97 -18.60
N SER A 136 1.61 -13.91 -19.48
CA SER A 136 1.22 -13.60 -20.86
C SER A 136 -0.09 -14.29 -21.20
N LYS A 137 -0.90 -13.64 -22.06
CA LYS A 137 -2.19 -14.15 -22.52
C LYS A 137 -2.12 -14.47 -24.00
N ASN A 138 -2.55 -15.66 -24.40
CA ASN A 138 -2.63 -16.09 -25.79
C ASN A 138 -3.94 -16.85 -26.05
N GLN A 139 -4.77 -16.31 -26.95
CA GLN A 139 -6.03 -16.94 -27.40
C GLN A 139 -6.91 -17.44 -26.23
N GLY A 140 -6.94 -16.68 -25.13
CA GLY A 140 -7.75 -17.02 -23.96
C GLY A 140 -7.10 -17.92 -22.92
N THR A 141 -5.92 -18.48 -23.22
CA THR A 141 -5.06 -19.15 -22.25
C THR A 141 -4.03 -18.17 -21.70
N TYR A 142 -3.45 -18.53 -20.56
CA TYR A 142 -2.35 -17.81 -19.92
C TYR A 142 -1.12 -18.70 -19.87
N GLN A 143 0.04 -18.06 -19.80
CA GLN A 143 1.30 -18.68 -19.42
C GLN A 143 1.92 -17.87 -18.29
N LEU A 144 2.39 -18.57 -17.26
CA LEU A 144 3.10 -17.98 -16.13
C LEU A 144 4.56 -18.39 -16.21
N ALA A 145 5.40 -17.46 -16.67
CA ALA A 145 6.81 -17.65 -16.85
C ALA A 145 7.59 -17.23 -15.60
N PHE A 146 8.74 -17.88 -15.40
CA PHE A 146 9.64 -17.52 -14.31
C PHE A 146 10.40 -16.22 -14.63
N LEU A 147 10.25 -15.24 -13.74
CA LEU A 147 11.03 -13.99 -13.77
C LEU A 147 12.49 -14.29 -13.39
N SER A 148 13.39 -14.13 -14.36
CA SER A 148 14.83 -14.36 -14.16
C SER A 148 15.51 -13.33 -13.25
N SER A 149 14.89 -12.18 -13.05
CA SER A 149 15.44 -11.10 -12.22
C SER A 149 14.87 -11.19 -10.81
N GLY A 150 15.58 -11.88 -9.90
CA GLY A 150 15.32 -11.76 -8.46
C GLY A 150 15.17 -13.06 -7.68
N PHE A 151 15.85 -14.15 -8.07
CA PHE A 151 15.79 -15.38 -7.29
C PHE A 151 16.43 -15.21 -5.89
N PHE A 152 15.66 -15.53 -4.85
CA PHE A 152 16.12 -15.71 -3.48
C PHE A 152 16.04 -17.21 -3.17
N ASP A 153 17.18 -17.90 -3.13
CA ASP A 153 17.24 -19.30 -2.74
C ASP A 153 16.86 -19.41 -1.25
N ILE A 154 15.68 -19.97 -0.97
CA ILE A 154 15.16 -20.17 0.39
C ILE A 154 15.96 -21.22 1.19
N SER A 155 16.93 -21.88 0.58
CA SER A 155 17.75 -22.94 1.18
C SER A 155 19.25 -22.63 1.26
N GLN A 156 19.73 -21.52 0.71
CA GLN A 156 21.16 -21.17 0.72
C GLN A 156 21.42 -19.70 1.06
N THR A 157 22.54 -19.47 1.74
CA THR A 157 22.98 -18.17 2.27
C THR A 157 23.61 -17.24 1.23
N GLU A 158 23.60 -17.57 -0.05
CA GLU A 158 24.23 -16.77 -1.11
C GLU A 158 23.31 -16.65 -2.35
N PRO A 159 23.04 -15.43 -2.84
CA PRO A 159 22.19 -15.22 -4.02
C PRO A 159 22.95 -15.58 -5.31
N ARG A 160 22.43 -16.54 -6.08
CA ARG A 160 22.85 -16.75 -7.48
C ARG A 160 21.96 -15.91 -8.41
N LEU A 161 22.60 -15.05 -9.20
CA LEU A 161 21.97 -14.34 -10.31
C LEU A 161 21.44 -15.36 -11.33
N GLY A 162 20.12 -15.43 -11.48
CA GLY A 162 19.44 -16.29 -12.44
C GLY A 162 19.75 -15.88 -13.89
N VAL A 163 19.74 -16.86 -14.80
CA VAL A 163 19.92 -16.64 -16.23
C VAL A 163 18.68 -15.94 -16.80
N PRO A 164 18.81 -14.77 -17.47
CA PRO A 164 17.71 -14.10 -18.13
C PRO A 164 17.00 -14.99 -19.15
N ASN A 165 15.67 -15.04 -19.12
CA ASN A 165 14.84 -15.86 -20.04
C ASN A 165 15.12 -17.37 -19.96
N SER A 166 14.96 -17.98 -18.78
CA SER A 166 15.06 -19.45 -18.67
C SER A 166 14.08 -20.19 -19.59
N GLY A 167 13.05 -19.50 -20.10
CA GLY A 167 12.01 -20.07 -20.94
C GLY A 167 11.12 -21.04 -20.17
N LEU A 168 11.25 -21.11 -18.85
CA LEU A 168 10.48 -22.02 -18.02
C LEU A 168 9.15 -21.39 -17.63
N VAL A 169 8.10 -22.19 -17.68
CA VAL A 169 6.73 -21.82 -17.36
C VAL A 169 6.14 -22.81 -16.36
N LEU A 170 5.11 -22.35 -15.65
CA LEU A 170 4.25 -23.21 -14.84
C LEU A 170 3.57 -24.25 -15.75
N ASN A 171 3.77 -25.52 -15.44
CA ASN A 171 3.10 -26.64 -16.06
C ASN A 171 2.14 -27.29 -15.05
N ILE A 172 0.89 -27.49 -15.44
CA ILE A 172 -0.13 -28.24 -14.69
C ILE A 172 -0.48 -29.47 -15.53
N GLY A 173 0.07 -30.63 -15.15
CA GLY A 173 -0.19 -31.93 -15.80
C GLY A 173 -0.42 -33.01 -14.74
N ASP A 174 0.24 -34.16 -14.85
CA ASP A 174 0.25 -35.19 -13.78
C ASP A 174 0.88 -34.67 -12.47
N SER A 175 1.71 -33.64 -12.57
CA SER A 175 2.26 -32.88 -11.45
C SER A 175 2.25 -31.39 -11.79
N ALA A 176 2.32 -30.53 -10.75
CA ALA A 176 2.55 -29.11 -10.94
C ALA A 176 4.05 -28.85 -10.81
N SER A 177 4.64 -28.28 -11.86
CA SER A 177 6.09 -28.12 -11.97
C SER A 177 6.46 -26.89 -12.80
N VAL A 178 7.76 -26.58 -12.84
CA VAL A 178 8.29 -25.56 -13.73
C VAL A 178 9.26 -26.20 -14.72
N GLY A 179 9.01 -25.95 -16.00
CA GLY A 179 9.73 -26.58 -17.09
C GLY A 179 9.52 -25.81 -18.39
N PRO A 180 10.16 -26.23 -19.49
CA PRO A 180 9.90 -25.66 -20.82
C PRO A 180 8.40 -25.68 -21.15
N PRO A 181 7.91 -24.79 -22.04
CA PRO A 181 6.49 -24.75 -22.39
C PRO A 181 6.09 -26.06 -23.07
N SER A 182 5.31 -26.88 -22.37
CA SER A 182 5.02 -28.27 -22.75
C SER A 182 3.61 -28.43 -23.33
N GLY A 183 3.28 -27.61 -24.34
CA GLY A 183 1.99 -27.67 -25.01
C GLY A 183 0.82 -27.42 -24.05
N LYS A 184 -0.12 -28.37 -23.94
CA LYS A 184 -1.36 -28.23 -23.17
C LYS A 184 -1.14 -28.03 -21.66
N ASN A 185 -0.07 -28.58 -21.10
CA ASN A 185 0.20 -28.45 -19.66
C ASN A 185 0.70 -27.06 -19.28
N SER A 186 1.34 -26.35 -20.22
CA SER A 186 1.77 -24.96 -20.04
C SER A 186 0.68 -23.93 -20.37
N GLN A 187 -0.40 -24.36 -21.03
CA GLN A 187 -1.53 -23.50 -21.36
C GLN A 187 -2.58 -23.62 -20.27
N ILE A 188 -2.61 -22.62 -19.38
CA ILE A 188 -3.53 -22.61 -18.25
C ILE A 188 -4.68 -21.64 -18.50
N PHE A 189 -5.79 -21.89 -17.83
CA PHE A 189 -6.95 -21.02 -17.76
C PHE A 189 -7.01 -20.44 -16.35
N ILE A 190 -7.11 -19.11 -16.28
CA ILE A 190 -7.35 -18.39 -15.02
C ILE A 190 -8.76 -17.83 -15.13
N VAL A 191 -9.68 -18.41 -14.37
CA VAL A 191 -11.11 -18.06 -14.41
C VAL A 191 -11.61 -17.70 -13.02
N GLU A 192 -12.55 -16.77 -12.92
CA GLU A 192 -13.15 -16.40 -11.65
C GLU A 192 -13.88 -17.59 -11.02
N ASN A 193 -13.82 -17.70 -9.69
CA ASN A 193 -14.47 -18.77 -8.95
C ASN A 193 -15.98 -18.53 -8.80
N THR A 194 -16.72 -18.66 -9.90
CA THR A 194 -18.20 -18.65 -9.92
C THR A 194 -18.77 -20.08 -10.03
N PRO A 195 -20.02 -20.32 -9.59
CA PRO A 195 -20.66 -21.63 -9.77
C PRO A 195 -20.65 -22.13 -11.21
N GLU A 196 -20.83 -21.23 -12.19
CA GLU A 196 -20.85 -21.54 -13.62
C GLU A 196 -19.46 -22.01 -14.10
N ASN A 197 -18.40 -21.31 -13.69
CA ASN A 197 -17.04 -21.68 -14.03
C ASN A 197 -16.64 -23.00 -13.36
N GLN A 198 -17.00 -23.21 -12.09
CA GLN A 198 -16.77 -24.50 -11.43
C GLN A 198 -17.47 -25.65 -12.17
N ALA A 199 -18.72 -25.46 -12.57
CA ALA A 199 -19.47 -26.46 -13.32
C ALA A 199 -18.83 -26.73 -14.69
N ALA A 200 -18.39 -25.70 -15.39
CA ALA A 200 -17.72 -25.85 -16.68
C ALA A 200 -16.37 -26.58 -16.55
N VAL A 201 -15.58 -26.29 -15.52
CA VAL A 201 -14.33 -27.01 -15.24
C VAL A 201 -14.61 -28.49 -14.92
N LYS A 202 -15.56 -28.78 -14.03
CA LYS A 202 -15.97 -30.15 -13.69
C LYS A 202 -16.45 -30.96 -14.90
N ASN A 203 -17.07 -30.29 -15.87
CA ASN A 203 -17.58 -30.91 -17.09
C ASN A 203 -16.57 -30.92 -18.25
N GLY A 204 -15.30 -30.53 -18.02
CA GLY A 204 -14.28 -30.49 -19.07
C GLY A 204 -14.52 -29.45 -20.18
N LYS A 205 -15.32 -28.41 -19.90
CA LYS A 205 -15.73 -27.35 -20.85
C LYS A 205 -14.96 -26.04 -20.68
N VAL A 206 -13.76 -26.10 -20.10
CA VAL A 206 -12.95 -24.90 -19.79
C VAL A 206 -12.64 -24.07 -21.04
N ALA A 207 -12.32 -24.73 -22.17
CA ALA A 207 -12.04 -24.05 -23.43
C ALA A 207 -13.26 -23.26 -23.98
N SER A 208 -14.48 -23.74 -23.70
CA SER A 208 -15.71 -23.08 -24.15
C SER A 208 -15.99 -21.79 -23.39
N LEU A 209 -15.62 -21.71 -22.11
CA LEU A 209 -15.78 -20.49 -21.29
C LEU A 209 -15.06 -19.30 -21.93
N VAL A 210 -13.88 -19.53 -22.49
CA VAL A 210 -13.07 -18.43 -23.04
C VAL A 210 -13.49 -18.06 -24.46
N ALA A 211 -13.93 -19.03 -25.25
CA ALA A 211 -14.49 -18.77 -26.57
C ALA A 211 -15.77 -17.90 -26.49
N GLU A 212 -16.56 -18.09 -25.44
CA GLU A 212 -17.80 -17.34 -25.23
C GLU A 212 -17.53 -15.90 -24.73
N SER A 213 -16.52 -15.70 -23.89
CA SER A 213 -16.05 -14.36 -23.49
C SER A 213 -15.41 -13.55 -24.63
N ALA A 214 -14.93 -14.21 -25.70
CA ALA A 214 -14.33 -13.56 -26.86
C ALA A 214 -15.35 -13.17 -27.95
N ARG A 215 -16.61 -13.59 -27.80
CA ARG A 215 -17.66 -13.25 -28.76
C ARG A 215 -18.08 -11.79 -28.51
N PRO A 216 -18.05 -10.90 -29.53
CA PRO A 216 -18.60 -9.56 -29.37
C PRO A 216 -20.04 -9.69 -28.90
N SER A 217 -20.40 -8.97 -27.83
CA SER A 217 -21.73 -9.04 -27.23
C SER A 217 -22.79 -9.00 -28.33
N PRO A 218 -23.71 -9.98 -28.41
CA PRO A 218 -24.78 -9.92 -29.38
C PRO A 218 -25.54 -8.62 -29.18
N THR A 219 -25.78 -7.88 -30.27
CA THR A 219 -26.69 -6.72 -30.30
C THR A 219 -27.97 -7.12 -29.58
N VAL A 220 -28.15 -6.61 -28.36
CA VAL A 220 -29.26 -6.97 -27.50
C VAL A 220 -30.55 -6.51 -28.20
N PRO A 221 -31.53 -7.40 -28.43
CA PRO A 221 -32.85 -6.98 -28.90
C PRO A 221 -33.47 -6.05 -27.87
N ASN A 222 -33.87 -4.87 -28.33
CA ASN A 222 -34.63 -3.90 -27.55
C ASN A 222 -35.81 -4.57 -26.82
N SER A 223 -36.07 -4.09 -25.59
CA SER A 223 -37.23 -4.39 -24.73
C SER A 223 -37.16 -5.63 -23.83
N LYS A 224 -36.32 -5.57 -22.81
CA LYS A 224 -36.74 -5.91 -21.44
C LYS A 224 -36.17 -4.82 -20.53
N ALA A 225 -37.04 -4.17 -19.76
CA ALA A 225 -36.67 -3.09 -18.86
C ALA A 225 -35.48 -3.53 -18.01
N ALA A 226 -34.35 -2.81 -18.15
CA ALA A 226 -33.16 -3.06 -17.36
C ALA A 226 -33.51 -2.97 -15.86
N PRO A 227 -32.87 -3.77 -15.01
CA PRO A 227 -33.04 -3.64 -13.57
C PRO A 227 -32.67 -2.21 -13.15
N ASN A 228 -33.63 -1.47 -12.60
CA ASN A 228 -33.39 -0.15 -12.04
C ASN A 228 -32.54 -0.31 -10.77
N PHE A 229 -31.34 0.24 -10.77
CA PHE A 229 -30.48 0.32 -9.59
C PHE A 229 -30.67 1.69 -8.93
N ASN A 230 -31.45 1.74 -7.85
CA ASN A 230 -31.68 2.97 -7.09
C ASN A 230 -30.61 3.13 -6.01
N VAL A 231 -29.77 4.18 -6.12
CA VAL A 231 -28.83 4.58 -5.08
C VAL A 231 -29.40 5.80 -4.35
N THR A 232 -29.68 5.65 -3.06
CA THR A 232 -30.08 6.77 -2.20
C THR A 232 -28.89 7.24 -1.38
N ILE A 233 -28.47 8.50 -1.56
CA ILE A 233 -27.42 9.13 -0.75
C ILE A 233 -28.08 10.19 0.12
N ASN A 234 -28.01 10.01 1.44
CA ASN A 234 -28.53 10.99 2.40
C ASN A 234 -27.45 12.03 2.71
N ASP A 235 -27.63 13.26 2.20
CA ASP A 235 -26.76 14.40 2.56
C ASP A 235 -27.21 15.06 3.86
N PHE A 236 -26.84 14.44 4.98
CA PHE A 236 -27.13 15.00 6.31
C PHE A 236 -26.40 16.32 6.58
N SER A 237 -25.42 16.70 5.75
CA SER A 237 -24.65 17.95 5.90
C SER A 237 -25.30 19.15 5.22
N GLY A 238 -26.24 18.93 4.30
CA GLY A 238 -26.82 19.99 3.46
C GLY A 238 -25.82 20.70 2.53
N SER A 239 -24.63 20.15 2.36
CA SER A 239 -23.54 20.81 1.62
C SER A 239 -23.72 20.77 0.10
N GLY A 240 -24.62 19.94 -0.41
CA GLY A 240 -24.81 19.74 -1.85
C GLY A 240 -23.72 18.88 -2.51
N ASN A 241 -22.70 18.47 -1.75
CA ASN A 241 -21.62 17.62 -2.23
C ASN A 241 -22.12 16.23 -2.66
N ALA A 242 -23.17 15.70 -2.01
CA ALA A 242 -23.79 14.45 -2.43
C ALA A 242 -24.49 14.57 -3.79
N ALA A 243 -25.13 15.71 -4.07
CA ALA A 243 -25.76 15.97 -5.35
C ALA A 243 -24.71 16.08 -6.48
N ASN A 244 -23.57 16.73 -6.20
CA ASN A 244 -22.45 16.78 -7.14
C ASN A 244 -21.80 15.40 -7.35
N ALA A 245 -21.68 14.59 -6.30
CA ALA A 245 -21.21 13.21 -6.40
C ALA A 245 -22.17 12.33 -7.24
N LEU A 246 -23.48 12.51 -7.08
CA LEU A 246 -24.51 11.85 -7.90
C LEU A 246 -24.41 12.25 -9.36
N LYS A 247 -24.19 13.53 -9.65
CA LYS A 247 -24.03 14.03 -11.03
C LYS A 247 -22.76 13.48 -11.68
N ASN A 248 -21.68 13.33 -10.91
CA ASN A 248 -20.46 12.67 -11.37
C ASN A 248 -20.66 11.18 -11.63
N LEU A 249 -21.46 10.49 -10.81
CA LEU A 249 -21.84 9.09 -11.04
C LEU A 249 -22.74 8.94 -12.27
N GLU A 250 -23.71 9.83 -12.45
CA GLU A 250 -24.57 9.84 -13.64
C GLU A 250 -23.76 10.05 -14.92
N ASN A 251 -22.83 11.00 -14.90
CA ASN A 251 -21.88 11.22 -16.01
C ASN A 251 -20.98 10.01 -16.24
N PHE A 252 -20.55 9.34 -15.17
CA PHE A 252 -19.74 8.12 -15.24
C PHE A 252 -20.51 6.98 -15.91
N PHE A 253 -21.76 6.73 -15.49
CA PHE A 253 -22.61 5.67 -16.07
C PHE A 253 -23.15 5.99 -17.47
N SER A 254 -23.20 7.27 -17.85
CA SER A 254 -23.61 7.70 -19.19
C SER A 254 -22.46 7.73 -20.18
N SER A 255 -21.23 7.47 -19.73
CA SER A 255 -20.06 7.39 -20.61
C SER A 255 -20.02 6.04 -21.34
N ASP A 256 -19.65 6.10 -22.60
CA ASP A 256 -19.57 5.01 -23.57
C ASP A 256 -18.34 4.08 -23.37
N GLY A 257 -17.68 4.18 -22.21
CA GLY A 257 -16.54 3.38 -21.81
C GLY A 257 -16.88 2.27 -20.80
N ILE A 258 -16.02 1.26 -20.70
CA ILE A 258 -16.07 0.29 -19.60
C ILE A 258 -15.58 1.00 -18.33
N THR A 259 -16.51 1.32 -17.43
CA THR A 259 -16.21 2.05 -16.20
C THR A 259 -16.53 1.19 -14.97
N ASN A 260 -15.57 1.01 -14.06
CA ASN A 260 -15.74 0.20 -12.85
C ASN A 260 -16.16 1.06 -11.65
N LEU A 261 -17.34 0.82 -11.08
CA LEU A 261 -17.74 1.42 -9.80
C LEU A 261 -17.43 0.47 -8.65
N MET A 262 -16.49 0.84 -7.78
CA MET A 262 -16.25 0.15 -6.51
C MET A 262 -17.00 0.87 -5.38
N ILE A 263 -17.94 0.17 -4.73
CA ILE A 263 -18.69 0.69 -3.58
C ILE A 263 -18.13 0.07 -2.30
N CYS A 264 -17.38 0.84 -1.52
CA CYS A 264 -16.91 0.42 -0.20
C CYS A 264 -18.00 0.66 0.85
N LEU A 265 -18.69 -0.40 1.27
CA LEU A 265 -19.65 -0.33 2.39
C LEU A 265 -18.89 -0.52 3.72
N GLY A 266 -18.82 0.53 4.53
CA GLY A 266 -18.28 0.45 5.89
C GLY A 266 -19.13 -0.48 6.76
N HIS A 267 -18.47 -1.18 7.70
CA HIS A 267 -19.13 -2.06 8.67
C HIS A 267 -20.23 -1.32 9.46
N HIS A 268 -21.48 -1.77 9.35
CA HIS A 268 -22.54 -1.40 10.28
C HIS A 268 -22.42 -2.22 11.56
N GLN A 269 -22.16 -1.58 12.71
CA GLN A 269 -22.47 -2.20 13.99
C GLN A 269 -23.99 -2.17 14.19
N VAL A 270 -24.63 -3.34 14.19
CA VAL A 270 -26.05 -3.49 14.55
C VAL A 270 -26.14 -3.39 16.09
N GLY A 271 -26.41 -2.20 16.60
CA GLY A 271 -26.81 -2.01 17.98
C GLY A 271 -28.26 -2.44 18.16
N PHE A 272 -28.50 -3.57 18.82
CA PHE A 272 -29.85 -3.94 19.27
C PHE A 272 -30.27 -3.00 20.40
N VAL A 273 -31.24 -2.13 20.14
CA VAL A 273 -31.99 -1.43 21.18
C VAL A 273 -33.13 -2.34 21.62
N ILE A 274 -33.03 -2.93 22.81
CA ILE A 274 -34.17 -3.57 23.48
C ILE A 274 -34.94 -2.45 24.19
N SER A 275 -36.09 -2.07 23.64
CA SER A 275 -37.04 -1.21 24.34
C SER A 275 -38.01 -2.03 25.19
N GLY A 276 -38.14 -1.68 26.46
CA GLY A 276 -39.37 -1.94 27.22
C GLY A 276 -39.15 -2.50 28.62
N ALA A 277 -39.35 -1.67 29.64
CA ALA A 277 -40.52 -1.77 30.53
C ALA A 277 -40.35 -0.86 31.76
N ASN A 278 -41.41 -0.10 32.04
CA ASN A 278 -41.67 0.68 33.25
C ASN A 278 -41.68 -0.22 34.50
N PRO A 279 -41.35 0.31 35.70
CA PRO A 279 -42.36 0.19 36.75
C PRO A 279 -42.49 1.43 37.65
N LYS A 280 -43.75 1.81 37.87
CA LYS A 280 -44.19 2.70 38.95
C LYS A 280 -44.29 1.93 40.27
N SER A 281 -43.99 2.67 41.34
CA SER A 281 -44.55 2.61 42.70
C SER A 281 -44.48 1.29 43.48
N LEU A 282 -43.71 1.30 44.58
CA LEU A 282 -44.03 0.55 45.79
C LEU A 282 -43.62 1.34 47.04
N LYS A 283 -44.45 1.19 48.07
CA LYS A 283 -44.63 2.08 49.21
C LYS A 283 -43.57 1.91 50.30
N ARG A 284 -43.41 3.02 51.03
CA ARG A 284 -42.78 3.21 52.35
C ARG A 284 -43.37 2.25 53.42
N GLN A 285 -42.50 1.54 54.14
CA GLN A 285 -42.76 1.07 55.51
C GLN A 285 -41.47 1.07 56.34
N GLN A 286 -41.60 1.50 57.59
CA GLN A 286 -40.56 1.88 58.54
C GLN A 286 -40.11 0.73 59.47
N ILE A 287 -38.78 0.63 59.71
CA ILE A 287 -38.03 0.57 61.02
C ILE A 287 -38.23 -0.72 61.91
N PRO A 288 -37.32 -1.17 62.85
CA PRO A 288 -35.97 -0.70 63.31
C PRO A 288 -34.84 -1.76 63.54
N ASN A 289 -33.65 -1.23 63.93
CA ASN A 289 -32.56 -1.76 64.81
C ASN A 289 -31.50 -2.70 64.15
N SER A 290 -30.18 -2.60 64.39
CA SER A 290 -29.37 -1.97 65.46
C SER A 290 -27.84 -1.93 65.12
N LEU A 291 -27.11 -0.97 65.74
CA LEU A 291 -25.67 -0.96 66.14
C LEU A 291 -24.57 -1.04 65.03
N SER A 292 -23.46 -0.28 64.97
CA SER A 292 -22.66 0.45 65.98
C SER A 292 -21.69 1.48 65.33
N LEU A 293 -21.38 2.57 66.08
CA LEU A 293 -20.13 3.38 66.23
C LEU A 293 -18.89 3.01 65.37
N ALA A 294 -18.00 3.90 64.89
CA ALA A 294 -17.73 5.33 65.13
C ALA A 294 -16.76 5.92 64.06
N ASN A 295 -16.71 7.26 64.06
CA ASN A 295 -15.55 8.16 63.87
C ASN A 295 -15.15 8.78 62.51
N THR A 296 -15.27 10.12 62.56
CA THR A 296 -14.39 11.22 62.11
C THR A 296 -14.33 11.63 60.63
N ASP A 297 -14.95 12.81 60.40
CA ASP A 297 -14.41 14.01 59.74
C ASP A 297 -13.48 13.82 58.54
N SER A 298 -13.93 14.31 57.37
CA SER A 298 -13.55 15.66 56.92
C SER A 298 -14.06 15.93 55.50
N SER A 299 -14.35 17.21 55.28
CA SER A 299 -14.79 17.87 54.06
C SER A 299 -14.07 17.47 52.78
N LEU A 300 -14.80 17.42 51.66
CA LEU A 300 -14.63 18.33 50.50
C LEU A 300 -15.62 17.93 49.39
N ASN A 301 -16.39 18.92 48.89
CA ASN A 301 -17.18 18.82 47.67
C ASN A 301 -16.30 18.53 46.45
N PRO A 302 -16.82 17.79 45.47
CA PRO A 302 -16.65 18.21 44.09
C PRO A 302 -18.00 18.38 43.39
N THR A 303 -18.15 19.58 42.84
CA THR A 303 -19.15 19.99 41.86
C THR A 303 -19.15 19.05 40.65
N SER A 304 -20.29 18.42 40.40
CA SER A 304 -20.58 17.70 39.16
C SER A 304 -20.85 18.71 38.03
N SER A 305 -19.87 18.91 37.15
CA SER A 305 -20.12 19.56 35.86
C SER A 305 -20.50 18.49 34.84
N THR A 306 -21.77 18.50 34.44
CA THR A 306 -22.28 17.79 33.28
C THR A 306 -21.85 18.54 32.02
N SER A 307 -20.86 18.01 31.29
CA SER A 307 -20.63 18.42 29.89
C SER A 307 -21.36 17.46 28.94
N PRO A 308 -22.03 17.98 27.90
CA PRO A 308 -22.75 17.18 26.93
C PRO A 308 -21.79 16.53 25.94
N ALA A 309 -22.00 15.25 25.66
CA ALA A 309 -21.32 14.52 24.59
C ALA A 309 -21.64 15.17 23.23
N ALA A 310 -20.62 15.65 22.54
CA ALA A 310 -20.70 16.10 21.16
C ALA A 310 -20.58 14.89 20.20
N PRO A 311 -21.38 14.84 19.12
CA PRO A 311 -21.27 13.78 18.11
C PRO A 311 -20.14 14.15 17.12
N MET A 312 -19.04 13.41 17.14
CA MET A 312 -17.94 13.61 16.18
C MET A 312 -18.17 12.75 14.93
N ALA A 313 -18.25 13.44 13.80
CA ALA A 313 -18.35 12.86 12.46
C ALA A 313 -17.07 12.08 12.10
N HIS A 314 -17.21 10.78 11.83
CA HIS A 314 -16.14 9.96 11.30
C HIS A 314 -16.10 10.04 9.77
N GLY A 315 -14.99 10.54 9.24
CA GLY A 315 -14.69 10.56 7.81
C GLY A 315 -14.55 9.15 7.24
N MET A 316 -15.13 8.96 6.07
CA MET A 316 -15.07 7.74 5.25
C MET A 316 -13.61 7.39 4.89
N PRO A 317 -13.24 6.09 4.79
CA PRO A 317 -11.98 5.68 4.19
C PRO A 317 -11.97 6.06 2.71
N LEU A 318 -10.94 6.80 2.29
CA LEU A 318 -10.65 7.08 0.87
C LEU A 318 -10.52 5.76 0.10
N ALA A 319 -11.20 5.69 -1.05
CA ALA A 319 -11.07 4.59 -2.00
C ALA A 319 -9.60 4.38 -2.38
N ALA A 320 -9.17 3.12 -2.44
CA ALA A 320 -7.78 2.71 -2.69
C ALA A 320 -7.30 2.95 -4.14
N ASP A 321 -8.07 3.62 -4.99
CA ASP A 321 -7.69 3.88 -6.38
C ASP A 321 -7.09 5.29 -6.51
N ALA A 322 -5.77 5.34 -6.76
CA ALA A 322 -4.93 6.44 -7.32
C ALA A 322 -4.02 7.32 -6.40
N CYS A 323 -4.07 7.31 -5.07
CA CYS A 323 -3.73 8.57 -4.34
C CYS A 323 -2.54 8.62 -3.36
N THR A 324 -1.52 7.75 -3.41
CA THR A 324 -0.26 8.00 -2.66
C THR A 324 0.89 8.49 -3.54
N GLY A 325 0.79 8.39 -4.86
CA GLY A 325 1.83 8.79 -5.82
C GLY A 325 3.10 7.93 -5.80
N PHE A 326 3.22 6.95 -4.90
CA PHE A 326 4.22 5.89 -5.00
C PHE A 326 3.88 4.92 -6.15
N PRO A 327 4.88 4.25 -6.76
CA PRO A 327 4.63 3.22 -7.75
C PRO A 327 3.96 1.99 -7.11
N THR A 328 3.28 1.20 -7.94
CA THR A 328 2.80 -0.12 -7.57
C THR A 328 3.96 -1.10 -7.41
N GLY A 329 3.74 -2.18 -6.65
CA GLY A 329 4.75 -3.20 -6.40
C GLY A 329 5.81 -2.74 -5.39
N TYR A 330 7.01 -3.30 -5.53
CA TYR A 330 8.14 -3.07 -4.64
C TYR A 330 9.07 -2.00 -5.19
N PHE A 331 9.50 -1.08 -4.34
CA PHE A 331 10.36 0.04 -4.70
C PHE A 331 11.34 0.38 -3.59
N ARG A 332 12.39 1.13 -3.93
CA ARG A 332 13.31 1.75 -2.99
C ARG A 332 13.08 3.26 -2.97
N ILE A 333 13.32 3.87 -1.80
CA ILE A 333 13.26 5.32 -1.61
C ILE A 333 14.68 5.81 -1.32
N ARG A 334 15.18 6.75 -2.12
CA ARG A 334 16.51 7.33 -1.93
C ARG A 334 16.52 8.85 -2.01
N THR A 335 17.51 9.47 -1.39
CA THR A 335 17.73 10.92 -1.50
C THR A 335 17.94 11.29 -2.96
N ALA A 336 17.37 12.42 -3.39
CA ALA A 336 17.58 12.92 -4.75
C ALA A 336 19.03 13.41 -4.94
N GLY A 337 19.55 13.26 -6.16
CA GLY A 337 20.89 13.71 -6.53
C GLY A 337 21.96 12.61 -6.57
N PRO A 338 23.23 12.97 -6.83
CA PRO A 338 24.30 12.02 -7.16
C PRO A 338 24.78 11.18 -5.96
N ASN A 339 24.71 11.72 -4.75
CA ASN A 339 25.09 11.01 -3.53
C ASN A 339 23.84 10.41 -2.87
N ALA A 340 23.27 9.40 -3.53
CA ALA A 340 22.00 8.82 -3.10
C ALA A 340 22.16 7.87 -1.91
N TYR A 341 21.49 8.18 -0.81
CA TYR A 341 21.31 7.29 0.33
C TYR A 341 19.88 6.76 0.35
N TYR A 342 19.75 5.51 0.78
CA TYR A 342 18.50 4.76 0.79
C TYR A 342 17.89 4.76 2.18
N ILE A 343 16.57 4.90 2.23
CA ILE A 343 15.80 4.69 3.46
C ILE A 343 15.95 3.22 3.86
N THR A 344 16.30 2.97 5.12
CA THR A 344 16.41 1.62 5.68
C THR A 344 16.04 1.62 7.15
N PRO A 345 15.36 0.58 7.67
CA PRO A 345 15.35 0.29 9.09
C PRO A 345 16.77 0.24 9.62
N ARG A 346 16.99 0.88 10.76
CA ARG A 346 18.32 0.95 11.37
C ARG A 346 18.78 -0.46 11.75
N PHE A 347 20.06 -0.73 11.57
CA PHE A 347 20.63 -2.07 11.80
C PHE A 347 19.98 -3.20 11.00
N TRP A 348 19.24 -2.88 9.92
CA TRP A 348 18.53 -3.87 9.08
C TRP A 348 17.43 -4.64 9.84
N GLU A 349 17.01 -4.15 11.02
CA GLU A 349 16.04 -4.81 11.90
C GLU A 349 14.60 -4.35 11.54
N THR A 350 13.86 -5.14 10.75
CA THR A 350 12.45 -4.87 10.41
C THR A 350 11.45 -5.52 11.38
N ASN A 351 11.90 -6.46 12.21
CA ASN A 351 11.03 -7.30 13.03
C ASN A 351 10.75 -6.75 14.44
N GLN A 352 11.27 -5.57 14.78
CA GLN A 352 11.13 -4.95 16.10
C GLN A 352 10.36 -3.64 16.01
N ASP A 353 9.32 -3.52 16.82
CA ASP A 353 8.53 -2.30 16.96
C ASP A 353 9.39 -1.16 17.54
N GLY A 354 9.17 0.05 17.05
CA GLY A 354 9.88 1.24 17.51
C GLY A 354 11.29 1.38 16.96
N ASN A 355 11.82 0.40 16.21
CA ASN A 355 13.12 0.58 15.56
C ASN A 355 13.07 1.76 14.58
N SER A 356 14.04 2.67 14.69
CA SER A 356 14.07 3.86 13.84
C SER A 356 14.41 3.51 12.40
N ILE A 357 13.91 4.30 11.46
CA ILE A 357 14.34 4.27 10.07
C ILE A 357 15.39 5.38 9.85
N ALA A 358 16.43 5.07 9.08
CA ALA A 358 17.60 5.92 8.85
C ALA A 358 17.98 5.92 7.35
N LEU A 359 19.01 6.67 7.00
CA LEU A 359 19.63 6.65 5.67
C LEU A 359 20.89 5.78 5.67
N TRP A 360 21.08 4.98 4.63
CA TRP A 360 22.28 4.17 4.44
C TRP A 360 22.66 4.00 2.96
N THR A 361 23.84 3.45 2.69
CA THR A 361 24.23 3.07 1.33
C THR A 361 23.40 1.90 0.80
N LEU A 362 23.25 1.79 -0.52
CA LEU A 362 22.52 0.68 -1.15
C LEU A 362 23.12 -0.67 -0.73
N ASN A 363 22.26 -1.58 -0.32
CA ASN A 363 22.59 -2.97 -0.03
C ASN A 363 21.61 -3.89 -0.78
N LEU A 364 22.02 -4.33 -1.97
CA LEU A 364 21.21 -5.21 -2.83
C LEU A 364 21.00 -6.61 -2.23
N ALA A 365 21.78 -7.00 -1.23
CA ALA A 365 21.63 -8.28 -0.56
C ALA A 365 20.54 -8.25 0.55
N SER A 366 19.97 -7.08 0.85
CA SER A 366 18.96 -6.91 1.90
C SER A 366 17.65 -6.37 1.34
N ASP A 367 16.55 -7.00 1.76
CA ASP A 367 15.19 -6.56 1.52
C ASP A 367 14.74 -5.43 2.47
N ALA A 368 15.58 -5.01 3.43
CA ALA A 368 15.22 -3.97 4.38
C ALA A 368 15.12 -2.58 3.73
N GLN A 369 15.76 -2.37 2.59
CA GLN A 369 15.67 -1.13 1.79
C GLN A 369 14.53 -1.15 0.77
N VAL A 370 13.76 -2.23 0.74
CA VAL A 370 12.62 -2.40 -0.15
C VAL A 370 11.36 -1.99 0.60
N PHE A 371 10.46 -1.29 -0.08
CA PHE A 371 9.17 -0.84 0.45
C PHE A 371 8.07 -1.14 -0.57
N PHE A 372 6.83 -1.12 -0.10
CA PHE A 372 5.64 -1.18 -0.95
C PHE A 372 4.48 -0.42 -0.29
N VAL A 373 3.45 -0.10 -1.07
CA VAL A 373 2.18 0.38 -0.53
C VAL A 373 1.19 -0.77 -0.52
N ASN A 374 0.64 -1.11 0.66
CA ASN A 374 -0.31 -2.20 0.77
C ASN A 374 -1.71 -1.81 0.25
N VAL A 375 -2.65 -2.77 0.25
CA VAL A 375 -4.04 -2.57 -0.21
C VAL A 375 -4.83 -1.54 0.62
N GLU A 376 -4.34 -1.16 1.80
CA GLU A 376 -4.92 -0.14 2.67
C GLU A 376 -4.30 1.25 2.45
N GLY A 377 -3.38 1.39 1.49
CA GLY A 377 -2.66 2.63 1.21
C GLY A 377 -1.55 2.95 2.22
N LYS A 378 -1.11 1.97 3.02
CA LYS A 378 -0.06 2.14 4.03
C LYS A 378 1.32 1.80 3.45
N LEU A 379 2.32 2.60 3.81
CA LEU A 379 3.72 2.35 3.46
C LEU A 379 4.27 1.23 4.35
N CYS A 380 4.81 0.19 3.73
CA CYS A 380 5.27 -1.02 4.38
C CYS A 380 6.72 -1.35 4.02
N CYS A 381 7.45 -1.96 4.95
CA CYS A 381 8.76 -2.56 4.72
C CYS A 381 8.61 -3.86 3.92
N GLY A 382 9.43 -4.05 2.89
CA GLY A 382 9.36 -5.17 1.95
C GLY A 382 9.66 -6.51 2.57
N GLY A 383 10.64 -6.59 3.47
CA GLY A 383 11.10 -7.88 4.01
C GLY A 383 10.12 -8.61 4.92
N ASN A 384 9.22 -7.91 5.60
CA ASN A 384 8.26 -8.54 6.51
C ASN A 384 6.86 -7.93 6.52
N GLY A 385 6.60 -6.90 5.71
CA GLY A 385 5.32 -6.21 5.66
C GLY A 385 5.03 -5.33 6.89
N ALA A 386 6.01 -5.07 7.77
CA ALA A 386 5.84 -4.14 8.87
C ALA A 386 5.55 -2.73 8.34
N TYR A 387 4.73 -1.97 9.04
CA TYR A 387 4.35 -0.62 8.64
C TYR A 387 5.46 0.39 8.97
N VAL A 388 5.49 1.46 8.18
CA VAL A 388 6.19 2.69 8.54
C VAL A 388 5.22 3.57 9.32
N ASP A 389 5.57 3.90 10.56
CA ASP A 389 4.82 4.77 11.45
C ASP A 389 5.71 5.94 11.92
N ILE A 390 5.16 6.88 12.67
CA ILE A 390 5.90 8.01 13.23
C ILE A 390 5.69 8.13 14.73
N LEU A 391 6.77 8.42 15.46
CA LEU A 391 6.73 8.76 16.88
C LEU A 391 7.65 9.96 17.13
N GLY A 392 7.07 11.08 17.57
CA GLY A 392 7.71 12.39 17.58
C GLY A 392 8.06 12.84 16.16
N ASN A 393 9.32 13.16 15.93
CA ASN A 393 9.90 13.45 14.61
C ASN A 393 10.59 12.22 13.98
N THR A 394 10.51 11.05 14.60
CA THR A 394 11.25 9.85 14.18
C THR A 394 10.34 8.90 13.43
N LEU A 395 10.80 8.41 12.28
CA LEU A 395 10.13 7.31 11.57
C LEU A 395 10.50 6.00 12.24
N ILE A 396 9.50 5.15 12.46
CA ILE A 396 9.68 3.87 13.13
C ILE A 396 9.04 2.73 12.34
N VAL A 397 9.58 1.53 12.57
CA VAL A 397 8.93 0.29 12.18
C VAL A 397 7.84 -0.05 13.19
N ALA A 398 6.65 -0.39 12.71
CA ALA A 398 5.51 -0.77 13.54
C ALA A 398 4.75 -1.96 12.95
N HIS A 399 4.42 -2.96 13.78
CA HIS A 399 3.52 -4.04 13.40
C HIS A 399 2.07 -3.68 13.72
N ASN A 400 1.13 -4.45 13.17
CA ASN A 400 -0.27 -4.29 13.51
C ASN A 400 -0.48 -4.56 15.01
N ARG A 401 -1.04 -3.58 15.71
CA ARG A 401 -1.31 -3.65 17.16
C ARG A 401 -2.82 -3.62 17.40
N PRO A 402 -3.36 -4.51 18.25
CA PRO A 402 -4.75 -4.42 18.64
C PRO A 402 -5.06 -3.06 19.27
N PRO A 403 -6.24 -2.46 18.99
CA PRO A 403 -6.72 -1.27 19.69
C PRO A 403 -6.68 -1.45 21.21
N THR A 404 -6.07 -0.49 21.90
CA THR A 404 -6.12 -0.36 23.36
C THR A 404 -6.92 0.86 23.75
N GLN A 405 -7.57 0.83 24.92
CA GLN A 405 -8.36 1.95 25.43
C GLN A 405 -7.52 2.83 26.37
N PRO A 406 -7.66 4.17 26.30
CA PRO A 406 -8.51 4.91 25.35
C PRO A 406 -7.97 4.83 23.93
N TRP A 407 -8.84 4.64 22.93
CA TRP A 407 -8.45 4.65 21.51
C TRP A 407 -8.91 5.95 20.82
N PRO A 408 -8.08 6.58 19.98
CA PRO A 408 -6.70 6.21 19.64
C PRO A 408 -5.68 6.70 20.68
N ASN A 409 -4.45 6.14 20.66
CA ASN A 409 -3.35 6.51 21.56
C ASN A 409 -1.96 6.24 20.93
N PRO A 410 -0.84 6.69 21.53
CA PRO A 410 0.51 6.47 20.97
C PRO A 410 0.92 5.00 20.77
N TRP A 411 0.26 4.06 21.44
CA TRP A 411 0.50 2.62 21.26
C TRP A 411 -0.31 2.05 20.08
N SER A 412 -1.60 2.38 19.98
CA SER A 412 -2.49 1.90 18.93
C SER A 412 -3.35 3.04 18.38
N HIS A 413 -3.10 3.37 17.12
CA HIS A 413 -3.71 4.46 16.38
C HIS A 413 -3.80 4.14 14.88
N PRO A 414 -4.63 4.89 14.12
CA PRO A 414 -4.55 4.85 12.67
C PRO A 414 -3.17 5.30 12.17
N LEU A 415 -2.50 4.46 11.38
CA LEU A 415 -1.18 4.74 10.81
C LEU A 415 -1.21 5.99 9.92
N PRO A 416 -0.13 6.81 9.92
CA PRO A 416 -0.02 7.99 9.07
C PRO A 416 -0.11 7.63 7.59
N THR A 417 -0.57 8.59 6.79
CA THR A 417 -0.57 8.45 5.34
C THR A 417 0.67 9.12 4.76
N PHE A 418 1.38 8.39 3.90
CA PHE A 418 2.52 8.90 3.14
C PHE A 418 2.09 9.14 1.70
N THR A 419 2.49 10.28 1.15
CA THR A 419 2.18 10.65 -0.23
C THR A 419 3.44 11.19 -0.90
N TYR A 420 3.83 10.61 -2.03
CA TYR A 420 4.91 11.06 -2.90
C TYR A 420 4.37 11.90 -4.07
N SER A 421 5.01 13.03 -4.36
CA SER A 421 4.74 13.83 -5.55
C SER A 421 5.92 13.67 -6.52
N LYS A 422 5.70 13.05 -7.68
CA LYS A 422 6.74 12.88 -8.71
C LYS A 422 7.26 14.23 -9.25
N GLU A 423 6.39 15.24 -9.30
CA GLU A 423 6.71 16.59 -9.77
C GLU A 423 7.63 17.32 -8.79
N THR A 424 7.25 17.39 -7.52
CA THR A 424 8.02 18.12 -6.50
C THR A 424 9.13 17.28 -5.86
N ARG A 425 9.06 15.95 -6.06
CA ARG A 425 9.89 14.93 -5.41
C ARG A 425 9.77 14.90 -3.88
N LEU A 426 8.72 15.47 -3.32
CA LEU A 426 8.50 15.51 -1.87
C LEU A 426 7.67 14.31 -1.42
N ILE A 427 7.98 13.80 -0.22
CA ILE A 427 7.12 12.86 0.51
C ILE A 427 6.45 13.62 1.66
N THR A 428 5.13 13.77 1.58
CA THR A 428 4.30 14.38 2.63
C THR A 428 3.80 13.31 3.59
N VAL A 429 3.74 13.64 4.88
CA VAL A 429 3.26 12.75 5.93
C VAL A 429 2.06 13.38 6.63
N LYS A 430 0.94 12.64 6.69
CA LYS A 430 -0.29 13.08 7.35
C LYS A 430 -0.59 12.17 8.55
N PRO A 431 -0.26 12.57 9.78
CA PRO A 431 -0.68 11.85 10.97
C PRO A 431 -2.19 12.01 11.24
N TYR A 432 -2.77 11.02 11.89
CA TYR A 432 -4.17 11.04 12.33
C TYR A 432 -4.34 11.26 13.85
N ILE A 433 -3.24 11.21 14.60
CA ILE A 433 -3.15 11.53 16.02
C ILE A 433 -1.93 12.40 16.28
N ASP A 434 -1.83 12.99 17.46
CA ASP A 434 -0.60 13.67 17.88
C ASP A 434 0.58 12.67 17.89
N PRO A 435 1.59 12.85 17.02
CA PRO A 435 2.68 11.89 16.91
C PRO A 435 3.64 11.92 18.10
N SER A 436 3.63 12.97 18.93
CA SER A 436 4.64 13.16 19.98
C SER A 436 4.13 12.68 21.35
N PRO A 437 4.44 11.45 21.79
CA PRO A 437 4.11 11.02 23.14
C PRO A 437 4.78 11.96 24.15
N SER A 438 4.01 12.45 25.10
CA SER A 438 4.49 13.32 26.17
C SER A 438 3.64 13.12 27.42
N ALA A 439 4.10 13.63 28.56
CA ALA A 439 3.33 13.59 29.80
C ALA A 439 1.95 14.26 29.68
N ASN A 440 1.81 15.21 28.74
CA ASN A 440 0.57 15.93 28.46
C ASN A 440 -0.09 15.47 27.15
N TRP A 441 0.09 14.20 26.76
CA TRP A 441 -0.52 13.68 25.54
C TRP A 441 -2.05 13.52 25.71
N PRO A 442 -2.87 13.90 24.70
CA PRO A 442 -2.47 14.54 23.45
C PRO A 442 -2.19 16.04 23.62
N ARG A 443 -1.23 16.58 22.87
CA ARG A 443 -1.02 18.03 22.78
C ARG A 443 -2.23 18.70 22.08
N PRO A 444 -2.45 20.01 22.29
CA PRO A 444 -3.46 20.78 21.56
C PRO A 444 -3.40 20.54 20.05
N GLU A 445 -4.56 20.39 19.39
CA GLU A 445 -4.60 20.06 17.96
C GLU A 445 -3.83 21.06 17.10
N ASN A 446 -3.83 22.36 17.45
CA ASN A 446 -3.11 23.39 16.71
C ASN A 446 -1.58 23.19 16.68
N ASP A 447 -1.02 22.38 17.58
CA ASP A 447 0.42 22.14 17.65
C ASP A 447 0.91 21.14 16.60
N TRP A 448 0.01 20.30 16.07
CA TRP A 448 0.37 19.19 15.17
C TRP A 448 -0.58 19.03 13.97
N LYS A 449 -1.87 19.30 14.15
CA LYS A 449 -2.91 19.09 13.15
C LYS A 449 -2.93 20.26 12.16
N GLY A 450 -3.10 19.96 10.87
CA GLY A 450 -3.11 20.96 9.80
C GLY A 450 -1.73 21.42 9.32
N LYS A 451 -0.66 20.99 9.98
CA LYS A 451 0.72 21.24 9.54
C LYS A 451 1.08 20.39 8.33
N GLN A 452 1.84 20.96 7.40
CA GLN A 452 2.40 20.20 6.28
C GLN A 452 3.71 19.56 6.75
N LEU A 453 3.68 18.28 7.06
CA LEU A 453 4.87 17.53 7.48
C LEU A 453 5.52 16.86 6.27
N LEU A 454 6.83 17.00 6.15
CA LEU A 454 7.65 16.43 5.08
C LEU A 454 8.67 15.45 5.64
N LEU A 455 8.98 14.43 4.85
CA LEU A 455 10.11 13.54 5.11
C LEU A 455 11.42 14.24 4.72
N ALA A 456 12.36 14.28 5.65
CA ALA A 456 13.63 14.99 5.50
C ALA A 456 14.83 14.08 5.77
N GLY A 457 15.69 13.95 4.75
CA GLY A 457 17.04 13.43 4.93
C GLY A 457 17.91 14.45 5.64
N GLN A 458 18.93 13.98 6.35
CA GLN A 458 19.83 14.82 7.16
C GLN A 458 19.04 15.80 8.04
N SER A 459 18.02 15.29 8.72
CA SER A 459 17.08 16.12 9.50
C SER A 459 17.82 17.12 10.40
N THR A 460 17.35 18.37 10.39
CA THR A 460 17.87 19.48 11.19
C THR A 460 17.59 19.32 12.68
N THR A 461 16.70 18.40 13.02
CA THR A 461 16.43 17.97 14.39
C THR A 461 17.00 16.57 14.59
N ALA A 462 17.55 16.33 15.78
CA ALA A 462 18.00 15.01 16.16
C ALA A 462 16.78 14.07 16.25
N THR A 463 16.95 12.83 15.80
CA THR A 463 15.95 11.77 15.97
C THR A 463 16.44 10.76 17.00
N GLN A 464 15.52 10.03 17.62
CA GLN A 464 15.86 9.08 18.66
C GLN A 464 14.95 7.85 18.53
N VAL A 465 15.55 6.67 18.63
CA VAL A 465 14.80 5.42 18.72
C VAL A 465 13.97 5.47 20.01
N PRO A 466 12.63 5.46 19.93
CA PRO A 466 11.80 5.56 21.12
C PRO A 466 11.97 4.35 22.03
N SER A 467 11.87 4.60 23.32
CA SER A 467 11.84 3.58 24.35
C SER A 467 10.43 3.00 24.51
N PHE A 468 10.33 1.76 24.98
CA PHE A 468 9.02 1.20 25.30
C PHE A 468 8.31 2.02 26.40
N SER A 469 9.07 2.62 27.33
CA SER A 469 8.53 3.50 28.36
C SER A 469 7.81 4.73 27.81
N ASP A 470 8.16 5.20 26.61
CA ASP A 470 7.49 6.35 25.98
C ASP A 470 6.04 6.03 25.59
N VAL A 471 5.67 4.74 25.47
CA VAL A 471 4.34 4.29 25.05
C VAL A 471 3.70 3.29 26.02
N SER A 472 4.40 2.87 27.07
CA SER A 472 3.99 1.75 27.91
C SER A 472 2.70 2.00 28.69
N SER A 473 2.33 3.26 28.95
CA SER A 473 1.08 3.63 29.63
C SER A 473 -0.16 3.27 28.80
N TRP A 474 -0.03 3.12 27.48
CA TRP A 474 -1.13 2.75 26.57
C TRP A 474 -1.02 1.33 26.02
N ALA A 475 0.11 0.66 26.28
CA ALA A 475 0.35 -0.70 25.84
C ALA A 475 -0.36 -1.73 26.76
N PRO A 476 -0.75 -2.91 26.26
CA PRO A 476 -1.23 -3.99 27.11
C PRO A 476 -0.12 -4.39 28.10
N GLY A 477 -0.47 -4.57 29.37
CA GLY A 477 0.47 -4.88 30.46
C GLY A 477 1.18 -6.24 30.36
N SER A 478 1.11 -6.94 29.22
CA SER A 478 1.80 -8.20 29.00
C SER A 478 3.28 -8.00 28.70
N THR A 479 4.15 -8.83 29.27
CA THR A 479 5.59 -8.83 28.98
C THR A 479 5.90 -9.13 27.50
N ARG A 480 5.01 -9.85 26.81
CA ARG A 480 5.16 -10.12 25.36
C ARG A 480 5.17 -8.85 24.52
N THR A 481 4.46 -7.82 24.96
CA THR A 481 4.43 -6.52 24.28
C THR A 481 5.81 -5.87 24.30
N ALA A 482 6.47 -5.89 25.47
CA ALA A 482 7.82 -5.35 25.64
C ALA A 482 8.87 -6.17 24.85
N THR A 483 8.72 -7.49 24.74
CA THR A 483 9.70 -8.32 24.00
C THR A 483 9.78 -8.07 22.50
N ARG A 484 8.78 -7.40 21.91
CA ARG A 484 8.81 -7.00 20.49
C ARG A 484 9.35 -5.60 20.26
N TRP A 485 9.48 -4.79 21.31
CA TRP A 485 10.05 -3.47 21.19
C TRP A 485 11.55 -3.57 20.95
N THR A 486 12.09 -2.64 20.18
CA THR A 486 13.51 -2.68 19.85
C THR A 486 14.41 -2.56 21.07
N ILE A 487 15.50 -3.34 21.07
CA ILE A 487 16.57 -3.23 22.08
C ILE A 487 17.45 -1.98 21.86
N ARG A 488 17.24 -1.26 20.75
CA ARG A 488 17.98 -0.05 20.38
C ARG A 488 17.36 1.23 20.93
N ALA A 489 16.43 1.11 21.88
CA ALA A 489 15.82 2.24 22.56
C ALA A 489 16.86 3.26 23.04
N GLY A 490 16.58 4.54 22.81
CA GLY A 490 17.44 5.65 23.22
C GLY A 490 18.59 5.97 22.26
N VAL A 491 18.89 5.11 21.27
CA VAL A 491 19.93 5.41 20.28
C VAL A 491 19.53 6.64 19.47
N ARG A 492 20.40 7.65 19.48
CA ARG A 492 20.17 8.95 18.85
C ARG A 492 20.84 9.05 17.48
N CYS A 493 20.24 9.80 16.56
CA CYS A 493 20.88 10.31 15.36
C CYS A 493 20.97 11.82 15.52
N GLU A 494 22.20 12.34 15.53
CA GLU A 494 22.42 13.77 15.68
C GLU A 494 21.90 14.55 14.47
N ALA A 495 21.47 15.78 14.72
CA ALA A 495 20.99 16.69 13.69
C ALA A 495 22.04 16.86 12.58
N ASN A 496 21.57 17.00 11.34
CA ASN A 496 22.36 17.23 10.14
C ASN A 496 23.40 16.13 9.82
N THR A 497 23.35 14.96 10.47
CA THR A 497 24.21 13.83 10.11
C THR A 497 23.67 13.14 8.86
N TRP A 498 24.58 12.60 8.04
CA TRP A 498 24.25 12.01 6.72
C TRP A 498 23.25 10.86 6.79
N TYR A 499 23.22 10.12 7.92
CA TYR A 499 22.34 8.98 8.13
C TYR A 499 21.02 9.35 8.86
N ASN A 500 20.85 10.60 9.29
CA ASN A 500 19.65 11.02 10.01
C ASN A 500 18.45 11.15 9.06
N LEU A 501 17.30 10.62 9.45
CA LEU A 501 16.04 10.70 8.73
C LEU A 501 14.95 11.09 9.72
N GLY A 502 14.19 12.15 9.41
CA GLY A 502 13.15 12.65 10.31
C GLY A 502 11.98 13.29 9.58
N ILE A 503 10.97 13.66 10.36
CA ILE A 503 9.80 14.41 9.92
C ILE A 503 9.94 15.87 10.34
N GLU A 504 9.75 16.78 9.39
CA GLU A 504 9.87 18.21 9.61
C GLU A 504 8.64 18.96 9.10
N GLU A 505 8.31 20.07 9.77
CA GLU A 505 7.25 20.97 9.32
C GLU A 505 7.74 21.86 8.19
N ARG A 506 7.00 21.89 7.08
CA ARG A 506 7.25 22.85 6.01
C ARG A 506 6.63 24.19 6.38
N THR A 507 7.48 25.19 6.59
CA THR A 507 7.07 26.58 6.80
C THR A 507 7.16 27.37 5.50
N THR A 508 6.53 28.55 5.45
CA THR A 508 6.68 29.50 4.33
C THR A 508 8.13 29.94 4.12
N ASP A 509 8.94 29.86 5.17
CA ASP A 509 10.34 30.30 5.18
C ASP A 509 11.33 29.17 4.88
N THR A 510 10.83 28.00 4.42
CA THR A 510 11.70 26.87 4.06
C THR A 510 12.61 27.27 2.91
N ARG A 511 13.91 27.40 3.17
CA ARG A 511 14.88 27.84 2.15
C ARG A 511 15.00 26.77 1.07
N PRO A 512 15.35 27.13 -0.19
CA PRO A 512 15.56 26.16 -1.26
C PRO A 512 16.55 25.04 -0.90
N GLN A 513 17.62 25.35 -0.18
CA GLN A 513 18.61 24.38 0.30
C GLN A 513 18.02 23.38 1.30
N ASP A 514 17.07 23.81 2.14
CA ASP A 514 16.36 22.92 3.06
C ASP A 514 15.38 22.01 2.32
N LEU A 515 14.87 22.42 1.16
CA LEU A 515 14.04 21.56 0.31
C LEU A 515 14.85 20.47 -0.39
N ASP A 516 16.13 20.70 -0.69
CA ASP A 516 16.94 19.70 -1.42
C ASP A 516 17.11 18.41 -0.63
N ARG A 517 17.29 18.50 0.70
CA ARG A 517 17.33 17.34 1.60
C ARG A 517 15.97 16.66 1.84
N MET A 518 14.87 17.28 1.39
CA MET A 518 13.51 16.73 1.44
C MET A 518 13.06 16.13 0.10
N LYS A 519 13.91 16.16 -0.93
CA LYS A 519 13.63 15.57 -2.24
C LYS A 519 14.05 14.11 -2.29
N TRP A 520 13.17 13.28 -2.85
CA TRP A 520 13.29 11.83 -2.92
C TRP A 520 13.12 11.34 -4.36
N GLU A 521 13.89 10.32 -4.70
CA GLU A 521 13.73 9.55 -5.93
C GLU A 521 13.24 8.15 -5.57
N ILE A 522 12.26 7.68 -6.33
CA ILE A 522 11.67 6.35 -6.18
C ILE A 522 12.10 5.50 -7.35
N GLU A 523 12.65 4.33 -7.08
CA GLU A 523 13.09 3.39 -8.10
C GLU A 523 12.51 1.99 -7.85
N PRO A 524 12.26 1.19 -8.89
CA PRO A 524 11.87 -0.20 -8.73
C PRO A 524 12.90 -0.99 -7.91
N ALA A 525 12.41 -1.89 -7.05
CA ALA A 525 13.27 -2.73 -6.19
C ALA A 525 13.81 -3.96 -6.91
#